data_AF-A0A8C3SH82-F1
#
_entry.id   AF-A0A8C3SH82-F1
#
_cell.length_a   1.000
_cell.length_b   1.000
_cell.length_c   1.000
_cell.angle_alpha   90.00
_cell.angle_beta   90.00
_cell.angle_gamma   90.00
#
_symmetry.space_group_name_H-M   'P 1'
#
loop_
_entity.id
_entity.type
_entity.pdbx_description
1 polymer ?
#
loop_
_entity_poly.entity_id
_entity_poly.type
_entity_poly.pdbx_seq_one_letter_code
_entity_poly.pdbx_strand_id
1 'polypeptide(L)'
;MAKLLSCVLGPRLYRVYRDRGPARRSRDGDEAAEGAQDGSWESYYQPRTLEKHADSILALASVIWSISYYTSPLAMFYLYRKGYLTLSKVVPFSHYAGTMLLLLAGVACLRGIGRWTNPQYIQFITILEDSHRIGTPEVKKKLASYNFDFRSWPVDFRWDEASSRWVSDSRGVSLLRPEPKHRSAANGFLHAIKKLPCQIASYVVAHTFGRRMLYPGSVYLLQKAVMPMLLQGQARLVEEYNGKRTKLLACDGNEIDAMFVDRRESSEPHGKKLVICCEGNAGFYEVGCLPTPLDAGYSVLGWNHPGFAGSTGVPLPQNEANAMDVVMQYAIHRLGFLPEDIVVYAWSIGGFTATWAAMSYPDISALVLDASFDDLVPLALKVMPESCSKWKPSVRVVQPFPPPPPSLCTYQGPVLLVRRTKDEIITTTGNDLLLKLLQHRYPRVMAEEGARVVREWLEASSAVEEASVYSAYEVDQDWCLSVLSSYQAEHGGALPLERDDMTPEGRRQLALFLARKHLRNFEATHCTPLPHSAFRLPWHL
;
A
#
# COMPACT_ATOMS: atom_id res chain seq x y z
N MET A 1 -1.71 -42.22 4.79
CA MET A 1 -2.56 -41.44 5.72
C MET A 1 -2.02 -40.02 5.92
N ALA A 2 -0.79 -39.83 6.40
CA ALA A 2 -0.24 -38.47 6.67
C ALA A 2 -0.34 -37.50 5.48
N LYS A 3 0.13 -37.89 4.29
CA LYS A 3 0.05 -37.04 3.08
C LYS A 3 -1.40 -36.69 2.65
N LEU A 4 -2.42 -37.43 3.08
CA LEU A 4 -3.81 -37.26 2.63
C LEU A 4 -4.42 -36.14 3.44
N LEU A 5 -4.12 -36.15 4.73
CA LEU A 5 -4.38 -35.04 5.62
C LEU A 5 -3.71 -33.76 5.10
N SER A 6 -2.45 -33.84 4.65
CA SER A 6 -1.75 -32.70 4.02
C SER A 6 -2.45 -32.21 2.75
N CYS A 7 -3.02 -33.08 1.92
CA CYS A 7 -3.79 -32.66 0.75
C CYS A 7 -5.16 -32.05 1.10
N VAL A 8 -5.82 -32.54 2.15
CA VAL A 8 -7.11 -32.02 2.64
C VAL A 8 -6.94 -30.61 3.22
N LEU A 9 -5.93 -30.44 4.08
CA LEU A 9 -5.63 -29.19 4.80
C LEU A 9 -4.73 -28.24 4.00
N GLY A 10 -4.08 -28.73 2.96
CA GLY A 10 -3.09 -27.99 2.20
C GLY A 10 -3.67 -26.77 1.46
N PRO A 11 -2.82 -25.79 1.14
CA PRO A 11 -3.24 -24.58 0.42
C PRO A 11 -3.70 -24.90 -1.00
N ARG A 12 -4.49 -23.99 -1.58
CA ARG A 12 -4.74 -23.98 -3.01
C ARG A 12 -3.45 -23.65 -3.77
N LEU A 13 -3.14 -24.45 -4.78
CA LEU A 13 -2.09 -24.17 -5.75
C LEU A 13 -2.72 -23.45 -6.96
N TYR A 14 -2.15 -22.31 -7.35
CA TYR A 14 -2.64 -21.48 -8.44
C TYR A 14 -1.84 -21.70 -9.73
N ARG A 15 -0.51 -21.63 -9.63
CA ARG A 15 0.38 -21.64 -10.79
C ARG A 15 1.69 -22.36 -10.46
N VAL A 16 2.28 -22.97 -11.48
CA VAL A 16 3.64 -23.54 -11.43
C VAL A 16 4.48 -22.79 -12.45
N TYR A 17 5.47 -22.03 -11.97
CA TYR A 17 6.42 -21.33 -12.79
C TYR A 17 7.42 -22.33 -13.37
N ARG A 18 7.53 -22.39 -14.70
CA ARG A 18 8.54 -23.22 -15.37
C ARG A 18 9.86 -22.46 -15.39
N ASP A 19 10.96 -23.15 -15.10
CA ASP A 19 12.31 -22.61 -15.24
C ASP A 19 12.57 -22.34 -16.72
N ARG A 20 12.51 -21.08 -17.16
CA ARG A 20 12.95 -20.70 -18.50
C ARG A 20 14.47 -20.80 -18.51
N GLY A 21 15.01 -21.85 -19.13
CA GLY A 21 16.43 -21.90 -19.48
C GLY A 21 16.84 -20.65 -20.28
N PRO A 22 18.14 -20.30 -20.29
CA PRO A 22 18.60 -19.07 -20.93
C PRO A 22 18.10 -19.00 -22.37
N ALA A 23 17.46 -17.90 -22.72
CA ALA A 23 16.92 -17.64 -24.05
C ALA A 23 18.02 -17.95 -25.08
N ARG A 24 17.79 -18.99 -25.90
CA ARG A 24 18.61 -19.19 -27.09
C ARG A 24 18.48 -17.90 -27.90
N ARG A 25 19.59 -17.18 -28.06
CA ARG A 25 19.70 -16.10 -29.05
C ARG A 25 19.18 -16.67 -30.37
N SER A 26 18.02 -16.20 -30.81
CA SER A 26 17.55 -16.43 -32.17
C SER A 26 18.61 -15.85 -33.08
N ARG A 27 19.35 -16.74 -33.74
CA ARG A 27 20.05 -16.39 -34.95
C ARG A 27 19.02 -16.38 -36.07
N ASP A 28 19.13 -15.33 -36.85
CA ASP A 28 18.53 -15.11 -38.16
C ASP A 28 17.09 -14.59 -38.16
N GLY A 29 16.94 -13.59 -39.03
CA GLY A 29 15.83 -12.66 -39.09
C GLY A 29 14.63 -13.18 -39.85
N ASP A 30 13.59 -12.35 -39.74
CA ASP A 30 12.33 -12.34 -40.44
C ASP A 30 11.30 -13.45 -40.12
N GLU A 31 10.09 -12.95 -39.82
CA GLU A 31 8.81 -13.65 -39.72
C GLU A 31 8.56 -14.58 -38.51
N ALA A 32 7.99 -14.02 -37.44
CA ALA A 32 6.86 -14.61 -36.69
C ALA A 32 6.45 -13.73 -35.50
N ALA A 33 5.64 -12.70 -35.76
CA ALA A 33 4.94 -11.94 -34.73
C ALA A 33 3.57 -12.56 -34.40
N GLU A 34 3.50 -13.89 -34.17
CA GLU A 34 2.24 -14.56 -33.79
C GLU A 34 2.39 -15.65 -32.71
N GLY A 35 3.58 -15.88 -32.14
CA GLY A 35 3.82 -16.98 -31.19
C GLY A 35 3.74 -16.66 -29.68
N ALA A 36 3.48 -15.42 -29.27
CA ALA A 36 3.65 -15.00 -27.87
C ALA A 36 2.42 -15.23 -26.95
N GLN A 37 1.25 -15.55 -27.49
CA GLN A 37 0.02 -15.70 -26.69
C GLN A 37 -0.31 -17.13 -26.23
N ASP A 38 0.24 -18.17 -26.87
CA ASP A 38 -0.15 -19.57 -26.59
C ASP A 38 0.53 -20.22 -25.36
N GLY A 39 1.49 -19.54 -24.72
CA GLY A 39 2.24 -20.09 -23.56
C GLY A 39 1.67 -19.77 -22.17
N SER A 40 0.68 -18.87 -22.06
CA SER A 40 0.24 -18.29 -20.77
C SER A 40 -0.64 -19.22 -19.92
N TRP A 41 -1.44 -20.08 -20.58
CA TRP A 41 -2.43 -20.93 -19.91
C TRP A 41 -1.86 -22.26 -19.40
N GLU A 42 -0.79 -22.77 -20.00
CA GLU A 42 -0.18 -24.05 -19.62
C GLU A 42 0.50 -24.06 -18.24
N SER A 43 0.87 -22.88 -17.72
CA SER A 43 1.51 -22.73 -16.41
C SER A 43 0.55 -22.72 -15.23
N TYR A 44 -0.76 -22.52 -15.45
CA TYR A 44 -1.74 -22.60 -14.37
C TYR A 44 -1.91 -24.05 -13.90
N TYR A 45 -2.03 -24.23 -12.58
CA TYR A 45 -2.30 -25.54 -12.01
C TYR A 45 -3.66 -26.07 -12.51
N GLN A 46 -3.65 -27.31 -13.01
CA GLN A 46 -4.84 -27.97 -13.54
C GLN A 46 -5.43 -28.91 -12.48
N PRO A 47 -6.44 -28.49 -11.71
CA PRO A 47 -7.10 -29.36 -10.74
C PRO A 47 -7.87 -30.46 -11.46
N ARG A 48 -7.88 -31.66 -10.86
CA ARG A 48 -8.73 -32.77 -11.35
C ARG A 48 -10.20 -32.45 -11.13
N THR A 49 -11.09 -33.15 -11.85
CA THR A 49 -12.54 -32.94 -11.81
C THR A 49 -13.10 -32.92 -10.39
N LEU A 50 -12.66 -33.84 -9.52
CA LEU A 50 -13.09 -33.92 -8.12
C LEU A 50 -12.68 -32.67 -7.33
N GLU A 51 -11.44 -32.21 -7.47
CA GLU A 51 -10.93 -30.99 -6.83
C GLU A 51 -11.68 -29.76 -7.36
N LYS A 52 -11.87 -29.65 -8.68
CA LYS A 52 -12.56 -28.53 -9.33
C LYS A 52 -14.00 -28.34 -8.83
N HIS A 53 -14.76 -29.42 -8.73
CA HIS A 53 -16.14 -29.35 -8.22
C HIS A 53 -16.18 -29.03 -6.73
N ALA A 54 -15.31 -29.66 -5.93
CA ALA A 54 -15.23 -29.37 -4.50
C ALA A 54 -14.83 -27.91 -4.23
N ASP A 55 -13.86 -27.37 -4.97
CA ASP A 55 -13.44 -25.97 -4.88
C ASP A 55 -14.56 -25.00 -5.28
N SER A 56 -15.39 -25.35 -6.26
CA SER A 56 -16.54 -24.53 -6.65
C SER A 56 -17.59 -24.44 -5.53
N ILE A 57 -17.87 -25.56 -4.85
CA ILE A 57 -18.80 -25.60 -3.71
C ILE A 57 -18.22 -24.80 -2.52
N LEU A 58 -16.94 -25.00 -2.19
CA LEU A 58 -16.28 -24.28 -1.11
C LEU A 58 -16.16 -22.78 -1.42
N ALA A 59 -15.95 -22.41 -2.69
CA ALA A 59 -15.91 -21.02 -3.14
C ALA A 59 -17.28 -20.35 -2.97
N LEU A 60 -18.37 -21.04 -3.30
CA LEU A 60 -19.74 -20.57 -3.07
C LEU A 60 -20.03 -20.40 -1.58
N ALA A 61 -19.68 -21.40 -0.76
CA ALA A 61 -19.83 -21.32 0.70
C ALA A 61 -19.06 -20.13 1.29
N SER A 62 -17.85 -19.88 0.81
CA SER A 62 -17.03 -18.72 1.20
C SER A 62 -17.67 -17.38 0.81
N VAL A 63 -18.32 -17.28 -0.37
CA VAL A 63 -19.07 -16.07 -0.76
C VAL A 63 -20.27 -15.87 0.15
N ILE A 64 -21.06 -16.91 0.39
CA ILE A 64 -22.23 -16.85 1.28
C ILE A 64 -21.80 -16.43 2.69
N TRP A 65 -20.75 -17.05 3.24
CA TRP A 65 -20.19 -16.68 4.54
C TRP A 65 -19.78 -15.20 4.59
N SER A 66 -19.16 -14.69 3.53
CA SER A 66 -18.74 -13.29 3.45
C SER A 66 -19.94 -12.35 3.41
N ILE A 67 -20.96 -12.65 2.59
CA ILE A 67 -22.21 -11.88 2.55
C ILE A 67 -22.88 -11.90 3.92
N SER A 68 -22.98 -13.07 4.57
CA SER A 68 -23.52 -13.20 5.93
C SER A 68 -22.72 -12.38 6.94
N TYR A 69 -21.39 -12.38 6.87
CA TYR A 69 -20.53 -11.58 7.74
C TYR A 69 -20.81 -10.08 7.57
N TYR A 70 -20.86 -9.58 6.34
CA TYR A 70 -21.12 -8.16 6.07
C TYR A 70 -22.55 -7.73 6.42
N THR A 71 -23.54 -8.61 6.25
CA THR A 71 -24.94 -8.35 6.58
C THR A 71 -25.31 -8.67 8.03
N SER A 72 -24.42 -9.34 8.78
CA SER A 72 -24.70 -9.85 10.13
C SER A 72 -25.23 -8.81 11.13
N PRO A 73 -24.77 -7.54 11.17
CA PRO A 73 -25.31 -6.57 12.13
C PRO A 73 -26.78 -6.24 11.84
N LEU A 74 -27.13 -6.11 10.56
CA LEU A 74 -28.51 -5.86 10.11
C LEU A 74 -29.39 -7.10 10.33
N ALA A 75 -28.86 -8.29 10.01
CA ALA A 75 -29.55 -9.55 10.21
C ALA A 75 -29.83 -9.80 11.70
N MET A 76 -28.85 -9.58 12.59
CA MET A 76 -29.02 -9.68 14.05
C MET A 76 -30.10 -8.74 14.56
N PHE A 77 -30.08 -7.47 14.12
CA PHE A 77 -31.10 -6.50 14.52
C PHE A 77 -32.51 -6.93 14.07
N TYR A 78 -32.63 -7.44 12.84
CA TYR A 78 -33.88 -7.97 12.30
C TYR A 78 -34.37 -9.19 13.11
N LEU A 79 -33.48 -10.15 13.38
CA LEU A 79 -33.79 -11.36 14.15
C LEU A 79 -34.20 -11.04 15.58
N TYR A 80 -33.54 -10.07 16.22
CA TYR A 80 -33.91 -9.57 17.54
C TYR A 80 -35.31 -8.93 17.51
N ARG A 81 -35.56 -8.00 16.59
CA ARG A 81 -36.86 -7.30 16.46
C ARG A 81 -38.03 -8.24 16.21
N LYS A 82 -37.79 -9.34 15.49
CA LYS A 82 -38.80 -10.36 15.18
C LYS A 82 -38.90 -11.47 16.25
N GLY A 83 -38.12 -11.41 17.33
CA GLY A 83 -38.14 -12.41 18.39
C GLY A 83 -37.67 -13.79 17.94
N TYR A 84 -36.75 -13.87 16.98
CA TYR A 84 -36.17 -15.14 16.51
C TYR A 84 -35.06 -15.68 17.40
N LEU A 85 -34.57 -14.88 18.37
CA LEU A 85 -33.49 -15.26 19.30
C LEU A 85 -33.99 -16.05 20.53
N THR A 86 -35.04 -16.88 20.37
CA THR A 86 -35.55 -17.76 21.44
C THR A 86 -34.91 -19.15 21.35
N LEU A 87 -34.66 -19.79 22.50
CA LEU A 87 -34.06 -21.13 22.59
C LEU A 87 -34.74 -22.16 21.67
N SER A 88 -36.07 -22.13 21.58
CA SER A 88 -36.88 -23.02 20.73
C SER A 88 -36.58 -22.90 19.23
N LYS A 89 -36.07 -21.75 18.76
CA LYS A 89 -35.76 -21.49 17.35
C LYS A 89 -34.26 -21.54 17.05
N VAL A 90 -33.42 -21.24 18.04
CA VAL A 90 -31.95 -21.31 17.93
C VAL A 90 -31.46 -22.75 17.84
N VAL A 91 -32.08 -23.70 18.57
CA VAL A 91 -31.66 -25.11 18.58
C VAL A 91 -31.85 -25.79 17.20
N PRO A 92 -32.99 -25.66 16.50
CA PRO A 92 -33.10 -26.17 15.13
C PRO A 92 -32.09 -25.52 14.17
N PHE A 93 -31.83 -24.22 14.33
CA PHE A 93 -30.85 -23.50 13.51
C PHE A 93 -29.43 -24.04 13.72
N SER A 94 -29.05 -24.37 14.96
CA SER A 94 -27.74 -24.97 15.25
C SER A 94 -27.60 -26.37 14.63
N HIS A 95 -28.68 -27.15 14.57
CA HIS A 95 -28.66 -28.43 13.86
C HIS A 95 -28.44 -28.25 12.35
N TYR A 96 -29.13 -27.32 11.70
CA TYR A 96 -28.89 -27.02 10.27
C TYR A 96 -27.48 -26.49 10.01
N ALA A 97 -26.96 -25.64 10.91
CA ALA A 97 -25.58 -25.16 10.81
C ALA A 97 -24.58 -26.32 10.98
N GLY A 98 -24.81 -27.21 11.94
CA GLY A 98 -23.99 -28.40 12.18
C GLY A 98 -23.97 -29.37 10.99
N THR A 99 -25.14 -29.67 10.40
CA THR A 99 -25.21 -30.52 9.20
C THR A 99 -24.52 -29.87 8.01
N MET A 100 -24.68 -28.57 7.81
CA MET A 100 -23.96 -27.83 6.75
C MET A 100 -22.44 -27.90 6.96
N LEU A 101 -21.94 -27.72 8.19
CA LEU A 101 -20.51 -27.83 8.49
C LEU A 101 -19.97 -29.24 8.21
N LEU A 102 -20.72 -30.29 8.55
CA LEU A 102 -20.36 -31.67 8.23
C LEU A 102 -20.30 -31.92 6.72
N LEU A 103 -21.26 -31.38 5.95
CA LEU A 103 -21.25 -31.47 4.49
C LEU A 103 -20.04 -30.75 3.91
N LEU A 104 -19.73 -29.53 4.36
CA LEU A 104 -18.56 -28.78 3.91
C LEU A 104 -17.24 -29.49 4.27
N ALA A 105 -17.16 -30.13 5.45
CA ALA A 105 -16.03 -30.98 5.81
C ALA A 105 -15.89 -32.18 4.86
N GLY A 106 -17.00 -32.83 4.51
CA GLY A 106 -17.02 -33.89 3.49
C GLY A 106 -16.52 -33.40 2.13
N VAL A 107 -16.95 -32.22 1.68
CA VAL A 107 -16.47 -31.59 0.44
C VAL A 107 -14.97 -31.28 0.51
N ALA A 108 -14.45 -30.81 1.65
CA ALA A 108 -13.02 -30.60 1.84
C ALA A 108 -12.22 -31.91 1.77
N CYS A 109 -12.76 -33.02 2.28
CA CYS A 109 -12.17 -34.35 2.11
C CYS A 109 -12.14 -34.78 0.64
N LEU A 110 -13.22 -34.58 -0.12
CA LEU A 110 -13.26 -34.87 -1.57
C LEU A 110 -12.21 -34.04 -2.32
N ARG A 111 -12.07 -32.75 -1.99
CA ARG A 111 -10.99 -31.90 -2.53
C ARG A 111 -9.61 -32.51 -2.25
N GLY A 112 -9.37 -32.93 -1.01
CA GLY A 112 -8.10 -33.55 -0.61
C GLY A 112 -7.79 -34.86 -1.34
N ILE A 113 -8.79 -35.69 -1.62
CA ILE A 113 -8.63 -36.89 -2.47
C ILE A 113 -8.25 -36.48 -3.89
N GLY A 114 -8.91 -35.45 -4.45
CA GLY A 114 -8.61 -34.92 -5.79
C GLY A 114 -7.15 -34.50 -5.91
N ARG A 115 -6.67 -33.75 -4.92
CA ARG A 115 -5.28 -33.30 -4.77
C ARG A 115 -4.29 -34.44 -4.56
N TRP A 116 -4.62 -35.43 -3.73
CA TRP A 116 -3.76 -36.59 -3.51
C TRP A 116 -3.52 -37.38 -4.79
N THR A 117 -4.51 -37.47 -5.67
CA THR A 117 -4.35 -38.16 -6.95
C THR A 117 -3.61 -37.33 -8.00
N ASN A 118 -3.34 -36.04 -7.75
CA ASN A 118 -2.60 -35.17 -8.67
C ASN A 118 -1.09 -35.16 -8.33
N PRO A 119 -0.22 -35.68 -9.22
CA PRO A 119 1.22 -35.74 -8.96
C PRO A 119 1.87 -34.36 -8.80
N GLN A 120 1.40 -33.34 -9.52
CA GLN A 120 1.93 -31.97 -9.39
C GLN A 120 1.66 -31.39 -8.00
N TYR A 121 0.45 -31.63 -7.47
CA TYR A 121 0.10 -31.17 -6.13
C TYR A 121 0.87 -31.93 -5.05
N ILE A 122 1.05 -33.25 -5.20
CA ILE A 122 1.86 -34.06 -4.27
C ILE A 122 3.32 -33.59 -4.22
N GLN A 123 3.90 -33.23 -5.37
CA GLN A 123 5.25 -32.66 -5.41
C GLN A 123 5.29 -31.31 -4.67
N PHE A 124 4.35 -30.42 -4.98
CA PHE A 124 4.22 -29.12 -4.34
C PHE A 124 4.08 -29.22 -2.81
N ILE A 125 3.12 -30.01 -2.31
CA ILE A 125 2.86 -30.11 -0.87
C ILE A 125 4.06 -30.71 -0.13
N THR A 126 4.82 -31.58 -0.79
CA THR A 126 6.06 -32.14 -0.23
C THR A 126 7.14 -31.07 -0.09
N ILE A 127 7.35 -30.25 -1.13
CA ILE A 127 8.30 -29.14 -1.08
C ILE A 127 7.89 -28.12 -0.02
N LEU A 128 6.59 -27.84 0.12
CA LEU A 128 6.06 -26.94 1.13
C LEU A 128 6.32 -27.46 2.55
N GLU A 129 6.04 -28.74 2.81
CA GLU A 129 6.34 -29.39 4.09
C GLU A 129 7.83 -29.37 4.41
N ASP A 130 8.68 -29.67 3.43
CA ASP A 130 10.13 -29.64 3.58
C ASP A 130 10.63 -28.21 3.87
N SER A 131 10.02 -27.20 3.27
CA SER A 131 10.35 -25.79 3.54
C SER A 131 10.06 -25.40 4.99
N HIS A 132 8.97 -25.91 5.57
CA HIS A 132 8.63 -25.66 6.98
C HIS A 132 9.51 -26.46 7.96
N ARG A 133 10.09 -27.58 7.52
CA ARG A 133 10.92 -28.45 8.37
C ARG A 133 12.42 -28.11 8.35
N ILE A 134 12.97 -27.89 7.15
CA ILE A 134 14.42 -27.84 6.91
C ILE A 134 14.87 -26.41 6.59
N GLY A 135 14.02 -25.59 5.96
CA GLY A 135 14.26 -24.15 5.75
C GLY A 135 15.48 -23.78 4.90
N THR A 136 16.10 -24.71 4.17
CA THR A 136 17.30 -24.46 3.38
C THR A 136 17.04 -23.55 2.17
N PRO A 137 18.00 -22.69 1.74
CA PRO A 137 17.87 -21.82 0.56
C PRO A 137 17.44 -22.55 -0.71
N GLU A 138 17.91 -23.78 -0.92
CA GLU A 138 17.58 -24.61 -2.09
C GLU A 138 16.10 -25.00 -2.13
N VAL A 139 15.52 -25.31 -0.96
CA VAL A 139 14.09 -25.65 -0.83
C VAL A 139 13.24 -24.40 -1.02
N LYS A 140 13.67 -23.25 -0.48
CA LYS A 140 13.00 -21.97 -0.74
C LYS A 140 13.01 -21.62 -2.23
N LYS A 141 14.13 -21.83 -2.92
CA LYS A 141 14.23 -21.64 -4.38
C LYS A 141 13.26 -22.54 -5.14
N LYS A 142 13.12 -23.81 -4.73
CA LYS A 142 12.12 -24.73 -5.31
C LYS A 142 10.70 -24.31 -4.98
N LEU A 143 10.43 -23.82 -3.78
CA LEU A 143 9.09 -23.35 -3.40
C LEU A 143 8.68 -22.11 -4.20
N ALA A 144 9.63 -21.24 -4.54
CA ALA A 144 9.41 -20.05 -5.36
C ALA A 144 8.92 -20.37 -6.78
N SER A 145 9.06 -21.61 -7.27
CA SER A 145 8.46 -22.02 -8.54
C SER A 145 6.95 -22.31 -8.46
N TYR A 146 6.33 -22.11 -7.28
CA TYR A 146 4.91 -22.34 -7.07
C TYR A 146 4.23 -21.08 -6.55
N ASN A 147 3.04 -20.78 -7.09
CA ASN A 147 2.15 -19.76 -6.56
C ASN A 147 0.95 -20.44 -5.87
N PHE A 148 0.75 -20.16 -4.59
CA PHE A 148 -0.26 -20.82 -3.74
C PHE A 148 -0.78 -19.86 -2.66
N ASP A 149 -1.77 -20.29 -1.88
CA ASP A 149 -2.36 -19.47 -0.81
C ASP A 149 -1.28 -18.90 0.13
N PHE A 150 -1.24 -17.56 0.22
CA PHE A 150 -0.24 -16.83 1.00
C PHE A 150 -0.20 -17.25 2.47
N ARG A 151 -1.33 -17.63 3.07
CA ARG A 151 -1.39 -18.13 4.45
C ARG A 151 -0.39 -19.26 4.73
N SER A 152 -0.13 -20.12 3.74
CA SER A 152 0.79 -21.26 3.92
C SER A 152 2.23 -20.93 3.55
N TRP A 153 2.49 -19.73 3.01
CA TRP A 153 3.82 -19.28 2.64
C TRP A 153 4.70 -19.13 3.91
N PRO A 154 5.93 -19.66 3.93
CA PRO A 154 6.82 -19.55 5.08
C PRO A 154 7.26 -18.10 5.29
N VAL A 155 7.46 -17.67 6.54
CA VAL A 155 7.99 -16.32 6.80
C VAL A 155 9.43 -16.21 6.29
N ASP A 156 9.71 -15.16 5.50
CA ASP A 156 11.00 -14.92 4.89
C ASP A 156 11.88 -13.96 5.68
N PHE A 157 11.24 -13.01 6.38
CA PHE A 157 11.89 -12.04 7.24
C PHE A 157 10.93 -11.57 8.33
N ARG A 158 11.43 -11.38 9.55
CA ARG A 158 10.69 -10.87 10.70
C ARG A 158 11.31 -9.55 11.18
N TRP A 159 10.45 -8.67 11.70
CA TRP A 159 10.86 -7.41 12.31
C TRP A 159 11.91 -7.56 13.44
N ASP A 160 11.95 -8.70 14.12
CA ASP A 160 12.87 -8.95 15.23
C ASP A 160 14.23 -9.54 14.78
N GLU A 161 14.38 -9.97 13.52
CA GLU A 161 15.64 -10.53 13.00
C GLU A 161 16.78 -9.49 12.95
N ALA A 162 16.45 -8.23 12.65
CA ALA A 162 17.43 -7.14 12.61
C ALA A 162 17.72 -6.52 13.99
N SER A 163 16.86 -6.78 14.98
CA SER A 163 16.82 -6.06 16.26
C SER A 163 17.92 -6.44 17.26
N SER A 164 18.92 -7.25 16.90
CA SER A 164 20.00 -7.65 17.81
C SER A 164 21.07 -6.58 18.06
N ARG A 165 20.98 -5.37 17.46
CA ARG A 165 21.98 -4.30 17.65
C ARG A 165 21.48 -2.88 17.92
N TRP A 166 20.19 -2.55 17.79
CA TRP A 166 19.77 -1.13 17.80
C TRP A 166 18.47 -0.75 18.52
N VAL A 167 17.83 -1.57 19.37
CA VAL A 167 16.64 -1.13 20.13
C VAL A 167 16.60 -1.69 21.54
N SER A 168 16.92 -0.84 22.52
CA SER A 168 16.72 -1.06 23.97
C SER A 168 15.28 -0.73 24.43
N ASP A 169 14.33 -0.48 23.52
CA ASP A 169 12.95 -0.17 23.90
C ASP A 169 11.94 -0.99 23.09
N SER A 170 11.68 -2.19 23.61
CA SER A 170 10.82 -3.22 23.07
C SER A 170 9.32 -2.88 23.16
N ARG A 171 8.84 -1.84 22.46
CA ARG A 171 7.40 -1.48 22.39
C ARG A 171 6.97 -0.84 21.06
N GLY A 172 7.18 -1.54 19.94
CA GLY A 172 6.57 -1.20 18.65
C GLY A 172 6.94 0.17 18.08
N VAL A 173 6.58 0.42 16.83
CA VAL A 173 6.75 1.74 16.22
C VAL A 173 5.61 2.63 16.71
N SER A 174 5.81 3.43 17.75
CA SER A 174 4.73 4.29 18.27
C SER A 174 4.41 5.44 17.31
N LEU A 175 3.41 5.25 16.43
CA LEU A 175 2.85 6.31 15.58
C LEU A 175 2.15 7.41 16.40
N LEU A 176 1.65 7.04 17.58
CA LEU A 176 0.86 7.91 18.46
C LEU A 176 1.49 7.92 19.85
N ARG A 177 2.26 8.97 20.17
CA ARG A 177 2.25 9.42 21.57
C ARG A 177 0.78 9.76 21.84
N PRO A 178 0.12 9.14 22.83
CA PRO A 178 -1.24 9.55 23.16
C PRO A 178 -1.19 11.04 23.44
N GLU A 179 -2.04 11.82 22.75
CA GLU A 179 -2.20 13.24 23.09
C GLU A 179 -2.39 13.32 24.62
N PRO A 180 -1.72 14.27 25.30
CA PRO A 180 -2.00 14.50 26.70
C PRO A 180 -3.50 14.74 26.80
N LYS A 181 -4.21 13.81 27.45
CA LYS A 181 -5.65 13.94 27.71
C LYS A 181 -5.85 15.35 28.24
N HIS A 182 -6.48 16.21 27.45
CA HIS A 182 -6.85 17.54 27.90
C HIS A 182 -7.73 17.28 29.13
N ARG A 183 -7.17 17.50 30.33
CA ARG A 183 -7.92 17.46 31.58
C ARG A 183 -8.83 18.69 31.55
N SER A 184 -9.90 18.62 30.77
CA SER A 184 -11.05 19.47 31.01
C SER A 184 -11.65 19.00 32.32
N ALA A 185 -11.26 19.71 33.37
CA ALA A 185 -11.95 19.71 34.64
C ALA A 185 -13.46 19.92 34.41
N ALA A 186 -14.25 19.17 35.17
CA ALA A 186 -15.68 19.36 35.37
C ALA A 186 -16.59 19.31 34.12
N ASN A 187 -16.74 18.14 33.51
CA ASN A 187 -17.99 17.80 32.82
C ASN A 187 -18.48 16.43 33.29
N GLY A 188 -19.59 16.44 34.04
CA GLY A 188 -20.03 15.38 34.94
C GLY A 188 -20.25 14.01 34.28
N PHE A 189 -19.98 12.98 35.07
CA PHE A 189 -20.23 11.55 34.80
C PHE A 189 -21.57 11.25 34.09
N LEU A 190 -22.64 11.99 34.43
CA LEU A 190 -23.96 11.91 33.79
C LEU A 190 -23.97 12.29 32.30
N HIS A 191 -23.15 13.26 31.89
CA HIS A 191 -23.01 13.66 30.49
C HIS A 191 -22.18 12.65 29.69
N ALA A 192 -21.20 12.00 30.32
CA ALA A 192 -20.46 10.88 29.72
C ALA A 192 -21.35 9.66 29.49
N ILE A 193 -22.22 9.30 30.46
CA ILE A 193 -23.19 8.19 30.32
C ILE A 193 -24.22 8.48 29.21
N LYS A 194 -24.73 9.72 29.12
CA LYS A 194 -25.68 10.10 28.06
C LYS A 194 -25.07 10.04 26.65
N LYS A 195 -23.76 10.25 26.50
CA LYS A 195 -23.06 10.18 25.21
C LYS A 195 -22.55 8.77 24.86
N LEU A 196 -22.46 7.87 25.84
CA LEU A 196 -21.92 6.52 25.67
C LEU A 196 -22.63 5.71 24.57
N PRO A 197 -23.98 5.67 24.47
CA PRO A 197 -24.64 4.93 23.40
C PRO A 197 -24.30 5.45 22.00
N CYS A 198 -24.25 6.78 21.84
CA CYS A 198 -23.87 7.40 20.57
C CYS A 198 -22.39 7.17 20.24
N GLN A 199 -21.50 7.16 21.24
CA GLN A 199 -20.08 6.86 21.07
C GLN A 199 -19.86 5.39 20.67
N ILE A 200 -20.56 4.45 21.30
CA ILE A 200 -20.52 3.03 20.94
C ILE A 200 -21.06 2.84 19.51
N ALA A 201 -22.21 3.45 19.18
CA ALA A 201 -22.77 3.38 17.83
C ALA A 201 -21.82 3.98 16.79
N SER A 202 -21.24 5.15 17.06
CA SER A 202 -20.22 5.80 16.23
C SER A 202 -19.01 4.91 16.03
N TYR A 203 -18.47 4.30 17.10
CA TYR A 203 -17.36 3.36 17.04
C TYR A 203 -17.70 2.12 16.19
N VAL A 204 -18.88 1.52 16.38
CA VAL A 204 -19.31 0.36 15.59
C VAL A 204 -19.42 0.72 14.11
N VAL A 205 -20.07 1.83 13.76
CA VAL A 205 -20.22 2.26 12.36
C VAL A 205 -18.86 2.60 11.76
N ALA A 206 -18.00 3.30 12.48
CA ALA A 206 -16.63 3.62 12.10
C ALA A 206 -15.81 2.36 11.77
N HIS A 207 -15.73 1.41 12.70
CA HIS A 207 -14.88 0.22 12.57
C HIS A 207 -15.45 -0.88 11.66
N THR A 208 -16.74 -0.80 11.30
CA THR A 208 -17.40 -1.74 10.38
C THR A 208 -17.63 -1.13 9.00
N PHE A 209 -18.61 -0.23 8.85
CA PHE A 209 -19.01 0.33 7.57
C PHE A 209 -18.04 1.40 7.08
N GLY A 210 -17.71 2.38 7.93
CA GLY A 210 -16.85 3.52 7.57
C GLY A 210 -15.47 3.07 7.08
N ARG A 211 -14.80 2.21 7.84
CA ARG A 211 -13.50 1.63 7.46
C ARG A 211 -13.55 0.88 6.14
N ARG A 212 -14.61 0.11 5.86
CA ARG A 212 -14.72 -0.68 4.62
C ARG A 212 -14.99 0.18 3.39
N MET A 213 -15.75 1.26 3.56
CA MET A 213 -15.94 2.28 2.51
C MET A 213 -14.65 3.06 2.24
N LEU A 214 -13.92 3.36 3.31
CA LEU A 214 -12.65 4.06 3.23
C LEU A 214 -11.52 3.16 2.74
N TYR A 215 -11.61 1.84 2.89
CA TYR A 215 -10.62 0.86 2.44
C TYR A 215 -11.25 -0.29 1.64
N PRO A 216 -11.73 -0.03 0.41
CA PRO A 216 -12.38 -1.05 -0.42
C PRO A 216 -11.41 -2.17 -0.79
N GLY A 217 -10.12 -1.89 -0.94
CA GLY A 217 -9.09 -2.91 -1.16
C GLY A 217 -8.97 -3.91 0.00
N SER A 218 -9.44 -3.59 1.22
CA SER A 218 -9.49 -4.50 2.37
C SER A 218 -10.78 -5.35 2.44
N VAL A 219 -11.72 -5.14 1.51
CA VAL A 219 -13.00 -5.87 1.49
C VAL A 219 -12.86 -7.17 0.71
N TYR A 220 -12.94 -8.29 1.43
CA TYR A 220 -12.73 -9.64 0.86
C TYR A 220 -13.49 -9.94 -0.44
N LEU A 221 -14.76 -9.51 -0.56
CA LEU A 221 -15.54 -9.75 -1.78
C LEU A 221 -14.99 -8.98 -2.98
N LEU A 222 -14.54 -7.74 -2.78
CA LEU A 222 -13.92 -6.93 -3.83
C LEU A 222 -12.55 -7.51 -4.22
N GLN A 223 -11.74 -7.91 -3.23
CA GLN A 223 -10.48 -8.60 -3.47
C GLN A 223 -10.67 -9.89 -4.28
N LYS A 224 -11.69 -10.69 -3.95
CA LYS A 224 -12.00 -11.91 -4.69
C LYS A 224 -12.37 -11.65 -6.15
N ALA A 225 -13.01 -10.50 -6.44
CA ALA A 225 -13.34 -10.10 -7.81
C ALA A 225 -12.11 -9.71 -8.64
N VAL A 226 -11.11 -9.06 -8.01
CA VAL A 226 -9.86 -8.65 -8.69
C VAL A 226 -8.76 -9.71 -8.66
N MET A 227 -8.93 -10.79 -7.88
CA MET A 227 -7.92 -11.85 -7.70
C MET A 227 -7.32 -12.41 -9.01
N PRO A 228 -8.09 -12.66 -10.10
CA PRO A 228 -7.49 -13.14 -11.35
C PRO A 228 -6.45 -12.15 -11.92
N MET A 229 -6.74 -10.86 -11.83
CA MET A 229 -5.84 -9.78 -12.27
C MET A 229 -4.59 -9.72 -11.39
N LEU A 230 -4.73 -9.88 -10.07
CA LEU A 230 -3.59 -9.92 -9.14
C LEU A 230 -2.67 -11.12 -9.42
N LEU A 231 -3.24 -12.31 -9.61
CA LEU A 231 -2.47 -13.50 -9.95
C LEU A 231 -1.73 -13.35 -11.28
N GLN A 232 -2.33 -12.68 -12.26
CA GLN A 232 -1.68 -12.37 -13.53
C GLN A 232 -0.53 -11.35 -13.36
N GLY A 233 -0.75 -10.27 -12.61
CA GLY A 233 0.28 -9.27 -12.32
C GLY A 233 1.47 -9.86 -11.57
N GLN A 234 1.20 -10.72 -10.58
CA GLN A 234 2.24 -11.47 -9.89
C GLN A 234 2.99 -12.43 -10.82
N ALA A 235 2.28 -13.16 -11.69
CA ALA A 235 2.92 -14.04 -12.66
C ALA A 235 3.84 -13.27 -13.61
N ARG A 236 3.40 -12.10 -14.09
CA ARG A 236 4.22 -11.20 -14.91
C ARG A 236 5.52 -10.82 -14.20
N LEU A 237 5.44 -10.38 -12.94
CA LEU A 237 6.61 -9.99 -12.14
C LEU A 237 7.60 -11.15 -11.97
N VAL A 238 7.11 -12.36 -11.69
CA VAL A 238 7.96 -13.54 -11.50
C VAL A 238 8.57 -14.00 -12.83
N GLU A 239 7.78 -14.12 -13.89
CA GLU A 239 8.20 -14.76 -15.15
C GLU A 239 8.98 -13.83 -16.09
N GLU A 240 8.63 -12.54 -16.13
CA GLU A 240 9.28 -11.56 -17.03
C GLU A 240 10.42 -10.83 -16.34
N TYR A 241 10.32 -10.60 -15.02
CA TYR A 241 11.26 -9.77 -14.28
C TYR A 241 12.00 -10.50 -13.15
N ASN A 242 11.87 -11.83 -13.06
CA ASN A 242 12.52 -12.65 -12.03
C ASN A 242 12.20 -12.17 -10.59
N GLY A 243 10.97 -11.70 -10.39
CA GLY A 243 10.47 -11.21 -9.12
C GLY A 243 10.44 -12.32 -8.05
N LYS A 244 10.77 -11.94 -6.82
CA LYS A 244 10.79 -12.81 -5.65
C LYS A 244 9.70 -12.38 -4.69
N ARG A 245 8.63 -13.17 -4.61
CA ARG A 245 7.58 -13.00 -3.59
C ARG A 245 8.14 -13.37 -2.23
N THR A 246 7.81 -12.58 -1.21
CA THR A 246 8.26 -12.81 0.16
C THR A 246 7.16 -12.50 1.17
N LYS A 247 7.13 -13.27 2.26
CA LYS A 247 6.29 -12.98 3.43
C LYS A 247 7.11 -12.29 4.51
N LEU A 248 6.71 -11.08 4.87
CA LEU A 248 7.31 -10.30 5.96
C LEU A 248 6.42 -10.36 7.19
N LEU A 249 6.96 -10.62 8.37
CA LEU A 249 6.21 -10.62 9.63
C LEU A 249 6.44 -9.32 10.40
N ALA A 250 5.40 -8.50 10.49
CA ALA A 250 5.39 -7.23 11.22
C ALA A 250 5.30 -7.43 12.75
N CYS A 251 5.57 -6.38 13.52
CA CYS A 251 5.65 -6.45 14.99
C CYS A 251 4.31 -6.66 15.70
N ASP A 252 3.20 -6.39 15.02
CA ASP A 252 1.84 -6.70 15.48
C ASP A 252 1.37 -8.11 15.09
N GLY A 253 2.25 -8.91 14.48
CA GLY A 253 1.97 -10.26 14.03
C GLY A 253 1.27 -10.32 12.66
N ASN A 254 1.08 -9.20 11.97
CA ASN A 254 0.56 -9.22 10.61
C ASN A 254 1.61 -9.77 9.63
N GLU A 255 1.17 -10.64 8.74
CA GLU A 255 1.94 -11.13 7.61
C GLU A 255 1.71 -10.21 6.40
N ILE A 256 2.77 -9.65 5.86
CA ILE A 256 2.75 -8.69 4.74
C ILE A 256 3.27 -9.37 3.48
N ASP A 257 2.46 -9.36 2.43
CA ASP A 257 2.79 -9.90 1.11
C ASP A 257 3.57 -8.86 0.31
N ALA A 258 4.80 -9.22 -0.06
CA ALA A 258 5.71 -8.34 -0.78
C ALA A 258 6.34 -9.04 -1.99
N MET A 259 6.78 -8.23 -2.96
CA MET A 259 7.44 -8.68 -4.18
C MET A 259 8.66 -7.80 -4.45
N PHE A 260 9.82 -8.43 -4.55
CA PHE A 260 11.08 -7.76 -4.87
C PHE A 260 11.56 -8.12 -6.26
N VAL A 261 11.94 -7.11 -7.05
CA VAL A 261 12.64 -7.27 -8.33
C VAL A 261 14.01 -6.60 -8.22
N ASP A 262 15.06 -7.40 -8.33
CA ASP A 262 16.45 -6.95 -8.25
C ASP A 262 16.99 -6.64 -9.64
N ARG A 263 17.43 -5.39 -9.86
CA ARG A 263 18.04 -4.94 -11.11
C ARG A 263 19.52 -4.59 -10.98
N ARG A 264 20.16 -4.84 -9.83
CA ARG A 264 21.59 -4.52 -9.62
C ARG A 264 22.53 -5.26 -10.57
N GLU A 265 22.16 -6.47 -10.99
CA GLU A 265 22.92 -7.30 -11.93
C GLU A 265 22.45 -7.15 -13.39
N SER A 266 21.48 -6.28 -13.65
CA SER A 266 20.96 -6.03 -15.00
C SER A 266 21.77 -4.95 -15.73
N SER A 267 21.51 -4.76 -17.02
CA SER A 267 22.07 -3.64 -17.81
C SER A 267 21.41 -2.29 -17.53
N GLU A 268 20.46 -2.22 -16.60
CA GLU A 268 19.70 -1.01 -16.32
C GLU A 268 20.51 0.00 -15.49
N PRO A 269 20.58 1.27 -15.90
CA PRO A 269 21.42 2.27 -15.24
C PRO A 269 20.96 2.57 -13.80
N HIS A 270 19.66 2.45 -13.52
CA HIS A 270 19.07 2.79 -12.23
C HIS A 270 18.96 1.60 -11.26
N GLY A 271 19.43 0.41 -11.65
CA GLY A 271 19.22 -0.82 -10.88
C GLY A 271 19.79 -0.82 -9.46
N LYS A 272 20.74 0.08 -9.16
CA LYS A 272 21.33 0.26 -7.82
C LYS A 272 20.39 0.94 -6.82
N LYS A 273 19.44 1.74 -7.30
CA LYS A 273 18.43 2.38 -6.43
C LYS A 273 17.21 1.47 -6.29
N LEU A 274 16.70 1.38 -5.07
CA LEU A 274 15.47 0.66 -4.74
C LEU A 274 14.31 1.66 -4.67
N VAL A 275 13.23 1.39 -5.40
CA VAL A 275 11.97 2.12 -5.21
C VAL A 275 10.98 1.24 -4.44
N ILE A 276 10.66 1.65 -3.21
CA ILE A 276 9.61 1.03 -2.40
C ILE A 276 8.27 1.69 -2.75
N CYS A 277 7.31 0.89 -3.19
CA CYS A 277 6.04 1.36 -3.71
C CYS A 277 4.94 1.23 -2.65
N CYS A 278 4.41 2.37 -2.18
CA CYS A 278 3.27 2.47 -1.27
C CYS A 278 1.99 2.71 -2.07
N GLU A 279 1.13 1.71 -2.11
CA GLU A 279 -0.05 1.70 -2.98
C GLU A 279 -1.19 2.61 -2.49
N GLY A 280 -2.16 2.79 -3.37
CA GLY A 280 -3.40 3.48 -3.05
C GLY A 280 -4.43 2.56 -2.39
N ASN A 281 -5.57 3.14 -2.06
CA ASN A 281 -6.65 2.52 -1.29
C ASN A 281 -7.35 1.31 -1.95
N ALA A 282 -7.18 1.20 -3.27
CA ALA A 282 -7.57 0.04 -4.09
C ALA A 282 -6.41 -0.39 -4.99
N GLY A 283 -5.19 0.03 -4.65
CA GLY A 283 -3.96 -0.38 -5.30
C GLY A 283 -3.44 -1.67 -4.67
N PHE A 284 -2.77 -2.46 -5.50
CA PHE A 284 -2.08 -3.67 -5.12
C PHE A 284 -0.77 -3.69 -5.89
N TYR A 285 0.33 -4.14 -5.29
CA TYR A 285 1.63 -4.04 -5.96
C TYR A 285 1.65 -4.79 -7.30
N GLU A 286 0.80 -5.80 -7.47
CA GLU A 286 0.69 -6.62 -8.67
C GLU A 286 0.25 -5.81 -9.90
N VAL A 287 -0.49 -4.71 -9.70
CA VAL A 287 -1.19 -3.98 -10.77
C VAL A 287 -1.19 -2.45 -10.58
N GLY A 288 -0.63 -1.96 -9.48
CA GLY A 288 -0.71 -0.57 -9.05
C GLY A 288 0.44 0.27 -9.55
N CYS A 289 1.13 0.96 -8.64
CA CYS A 289 2.18 1.92 -8.95
C CYS A 289 3.57 1.28 -9.16
N LEU A 290 3.77 0.02 -8.76
CA LEU A 290 5.06 -0.70 -8.92
C LEU A 290 5.61 -0.79 -10.36
N PRO A 291 4.80 -1.04 -11.41
CA PRO A 291 5.31 -1.12 -12.78
C PRO A 291 6.00 0.17 -13.25
N THR A 292 5.60 1.33 -12.74
CA THR A 292 6.14 2.64 -13.15
C THR A 292 7.66 2.77 -12.91
N PRO A 293 8.19 2.63 -11.67
CA PRO A 293 9.63 2.65 -11.43
C PRO A 293 10.34 1.41 -11.99
N LEU A 294 9.65 0.27 -12.09
CA LEU A 294 10.22 -0.93 -12.70
C LEU A 294 10.54 -0.69 -14.18
N ASP A 295 9.59 -0.16 -14.94
CA ASP A 295 9.78 0.19 -16.35
C ASP A 295 10.76 1.37 -16.53
N ALA A 296 10.99 2.18 -15.48
CA ALA A 296 12.01 3.24 -15.47
C ALA A 296 13.44 2.74 -15.14
N GLY A 297 13.64 1.42 -14.97
CA GLY A 297 14.97 0.83 -14.80
C GLY A 297 15.39 0.56 -13.35
N TYR A 298 14.56 0.82 -12.36
CA TYR A 298 14.92 0.70 -10.94
C TYR A 298 14.76 -0.74 -10.42
N SER A 299 15.49 -1.07 -9.35
CA SER A 299 15.06 -2.17 -8.48
C SER A 299 13.78 -1.73 -7.76
N VAL A 300 12.83 -2.64 -7.54
CA VAL A 300 11.54 -2.29 -6.92
C VAL A 300 11.15 -3.26 -5.82
N LEU A 301 10.53 -2.74 -4.77
CA LEU A 301 9.90 -3.52 -3.71
C LEU A 301 8.45 -3.06 -3.56
N GLY A 302 7.53 -3.92 -3.97
CA GLY A 302 6.10 -3.73 -3.79
C GLY A 302 5.60 -4.51 -2.59
N TRP A 303 4.57 -4.00 -1.94
CA TRP A 303 3.94 -4.67 -0.82
C TRP A 303 2.46 -4.32 -0.74
N ASN A 304 1.66 -5.23 -0.19
CA ASN A 304 0.23 -5.02 0.01
C ASN A 304 -0.04 -4.55 1.45
N HIS A 305 -0.83 -3.48 1.59
CA HIS A 305 -1.30 -2.95 2.87
C HIS A 305 -1.89 -4.04 3.80
N PRO A 306 -1.82 -3.91 5.13
CA PRO A 306 -2.53 -4.78 6.05
C PRO A 306 -4.01 -5.01 5.67
N GLY A 307 -4.40 -6.26 5.50
CA GLY A 307 -5.74 -6.67 5.08
C GLY A 307 -6.02 -6.61 3.58
N PHE A 308 -5.04 -6.26 2.74
CA PHE A 308 -5.14 -6.27 1.28
C PHE A 308 -4.53 -7.55 0.70
N ALA A 309 -5.26 -8.18 -0.22
CA ALA A 309 -4.84 -9.37 -0.97
C ALA A 309 -4.19 -10.44 -0.07
N GLY A 310 -2.90 -10.73 -0.27
CA GLY A 310 -2.18 -11.70 0.56
C GLY A 310 -2.00 -11.27 2.01
N SER A 311 -1.89 -9.97 2.29
CA SER A 311 -1.56 -9.46 3.62
C SER A 311 -2.67 -9.65 4.64
N THR A 312 -2.31 -10.02 5.87
CA THR A 312 -3.27 -10.18 6.97
C THR A 312 -3.55 -8.85 7.68
N GLY A 313 -4.50 -8.87 8.61
CA GLY A 313 -4.80 -7.71 9.45
C GLY A 313 -5.81 -6.75 8.81
N VAL A 314 -5.67 -5.48 9.14
CA VAL A 314 -6.57 -4.40 8.73
C VAL A 314 -5.79 -3.10 8.54
N PRO A 315 -6.19 -2.21 7.60
CA PRO A 315 -5.44 -1.00 7.26
C PRO A 315 -5.71 0.12 8.28
N LEU A 316 -5.29 -0.13 9.52
CA LEU A 316 -5.29 0.86 10.58
C LEU A 316 -3.93 1.56 10.59
N PRO A 317 -3.85 2.84 11.01
CA PRO A 317 -2.59 3.59 10.94
C PRO A 317 -1.41 2.90 11.59
N GLN A 318 -1.61 2.34 12.79
CA GLN A 318 -0.57 1.62 13.50
C GLN A 318 -0.08 0.37 12.74
N ASN A 319 -1.01 -0.37 12.13
CA ASN A 319 -0.67 -1.55 11.34
C ASN A 319 0.09 -1.16 10.06
N GLU A 320 -0.28 -0.05 9.44
CA GLU A 320 0.42 0.52 8.27
C GLU A 320 1.87 0.88 8.60
N ALA A 321 2.12 1.57 9.72
CA ALA A 321 3.48 1.85 10.15
C ALA A 321 4.27 0.58 10.48
N ASN A 322 3.66 -0.39 11.19
CA ASN A 322 4.31 -1.66 11.50
C ASN A 322 4.67 -2.45 10.22
N ALA A 323 3.80 -2.42 9.21
CA ALA A 323 4.02 -3.06 7.93
C ALA A 323 5.14 -2.36 7.15
N MET A 324 5.10 -1.03 7.05
CA MET A 324 6.13 -0.25 6.38
C MET A 324 7.49 -0.39 7.07
N ASP A 325 7.52 -0.47 8.39
CA ASP A 325 8.73 -0.68 9.17
C ASP A 325 9.41 -2.00 8.81
N VAL A 326 8.68 -3.12 8.80
CA VAL A 326 9.27 -4.42 8.40
C VAL A 326 9.70 -4.44 6.93
N VAL A 327 8.99 -3.70 6.05
CA VAL A 327 9.39 -3.52 4.63
C VAL A 327 10.72 -2.76 4.52
N MET A 328 10.89 -1.67 5.26
CA MET A 328 12.15 -0.91 5.31
C MET A 328 13.29 -1.75 5.88
N GLN A 329 13.05 -2.43 7.00
CA GLN A 329 14.05 -3.29 7.63
C GLN A 329 14.47 -4.45 6.70
N TYR A 330 13.51 -5.04 5.97
CA TYR A 330 13.80 -6.06 4.97
C TYR A 330 14.70 -5.52 3.85
N ALA A 331 14.37 -4.34 3.32
CA ALA A 331 15.17 -3.68 2.29
C ALA A 331 16.62 -3.41 2.74
N ILE A 332 16.79 -2.92 3.97
CA ILE A 332 18.10 -2.55 4.50
C ILE A 332 18.91 -3.79 4.90
N HIS A 333 18.34 -4.65 5.75
CA HIS A 333 19.10 -5.70 6.41
C HIS A 333 19.16 -7.01 5.63
N ARG A 334 18.17 -7.29 4.78
CA ARG A 334 18.08 -8.56 4.04
C ARG A 334 18.39 -8.39 2.55
N LEU A 335 17.92 -7.31 1.93
CA LEU A 335 18.23 -7.01 0.52
C LEU A 335 19.54 -6.24 0.34
N GLY A 336 20.03 -5.58 1.41
CA GLY A 336 21.33 -4.91 1.44
C GLY A 336 21.36 -3.57 0.71
N PHE A 337 20.22 -2.87 0.60
CA PHE A 337 20.22 -1.48 0.12
C PHE A 337 20.57 -0.54 1.27
N LEU A 338 21.43 0.45 0.99
CA LEU A 338 21.67 1.54 1.93
C LEU A 338 20.45 2.46 1.96
N PRO A 339 20.10 3.09 3.09
CA PRO A 339 19.00 4.06 3.14
C PRO A 339 19.08 5.11 2.03
N GLU A 340 20.28 5.66 1.77
CA GLU A 340 20.57 6.64 0.71
C GLU A 340 20.32 6.15 -0.74
N ASP A 341 20.13 4.84 -0.93
CA ASP A 341 19.75 4.23 -2.20
C ASP A 341 18.26 3.87 -2.29
N ILE A 342 17.49 4.13 -1.23
CA ILE A 342 16.05 3.83 -1.15
C ILE A 342 15.24 5.07 -1.46
N VAL A 343 14.35 4.95 -2.44
CA VAL A 343 13.33 5.94 -2.80
C VAL A 343 11.99 5.40 -2.36
N VAL A 344 11.18 6.21 -1.67
CA VAL A 344 9.80 5.85 -1.35
C VAL A 344 8.87 6.53 -2.34
N TYR A 345 8.13 5.73 -3.12
CA TYR A 345 7.13 6.22 -4.07
C TYR A 345 5.75 5.85 -3.57
N ALA A 346 4.87 6.84 -3.47
CA ALA A 346 3.53 6.66 -2.94
C ALA A 346 2.47 7.15 -3.91
N TRP A 347 1.36 6.43 -3.99
CA TRP A 347 0.17 6.87 -4.73
C TRP A 347 -1.01 7.07 -3.78
N SER A 348 -1.72 8.19 -3.91
CA SER A 348 -2.96 8.44 -3.17
C SER A 348 -2.77 8.33 -1.65
N ILE A 349 -3.61 7.51 -1.00
CA ILE A 349 -3.55 7.27 0.46
C ILE A 349 -2.21 6.67 0.91
N GLY A 350 -1.44 6.02 0.03
CA GLY A 350 -0.10 5.54 0.33
C GLY A 350 0.84 6.66 0.80
N GLY A 351 0.52 7.92 0.48
CA GLY A 351 1.25 9.09 0.97
C GLY A 351 1.32 9.20 2.49
N PHE A 352 0.31 8.73 3.24
CA PHE A 352 0.39 8.67 4.70
C PHE A 352 1.49 7.71 5.18
N THR A 353 1.53 6.52 4.59
CA THR A 353 2.53 5.50 4.93
C THR A 353 3.93 5.94 4.51
N ALA A 354 4.06 6.55 3.33
CA ALA A 354 5.34 7.02 2.80
C ALA A 354 5.91 8.21 3.59
N THR A 355 5.08 9.16 4.02
CA THR A 355 5.54 10.27 4.87
C THR A 355 5.94 9.81 6.27
N TRP A 356 5.26 8.79 6.82
CA TRP A 356 5.69 8.12 8.03
C TRP A 356 7.07 7.44 7.87
N ALA A 357 7.30 6.76 6.74
CA ALA A 357 8.59 6.14 6.44
C ALA A 357 9.69 7.20 6.34
N ALA A 358 9.45 8.30 5.62
CA ALA A 358 10.42 9.39 5.47
C ALA A 358 10.77 10.07 6.80
N MET A 359 9.81 10.18 7.73
CA MET A 359 10.06 10.67 9.09
C MET A 359 10.92 9.69 9.91
N SER A 360 10.65 8.39 9.79
CA SER A 360 11.27 7.36 10.64
C SER A 360 12.63 6.89 10.11
N TYR A 361 12.83 7.02 8.80
CA TYR A 361 14.06 6.70 8.07
C TYR A 361 14.49 7.95 7.29
N PRO A 362 15.02 8.98 7.99
CA PRO A 362 15.32 10.28 7.37
C PRO A 362 16.44 10.24 6.33
N ASP A 363 17.26 9.19 6.33
CA ASP A 363 18.39 9.02 5.42
C ASP A 363 17.99 8.41 4.06
N ILE A 364 16.69 8.23 3.78
CA ILE A 364 16.24 7.77 2.46
C ILE A 364 16.66 8.73 1.34
N SER A 365 16.89 8.20 0.14
CA SER A 365 17.31 8.98 -1.03
C SER A 365 16.32 10.08 -1.39
N ALA A 366 15.02 9.77 -1.37
CA ALA A 366 13.98 10.63 -1.93
C ALA A 366 12.57 10.14 -1.58
N LEU A 367 11.63 11.08 -1.57
CA LEU A 367 10.20 10.82 -1.44
C LEU A 367 9.45 11.35 -2.68
N VAL A 368 8.67 10.50 -3.33
CA VAL A 368 7.81 10.85 -4.47
C VAL A 368 6.35 10.58 -4.10
N LEU A 369 5.51 11.61 -4.11
CA LEU A 369 4.09 11.52 -3.77
C LEU A 369 3.24 11.85 -5.01
N ASP A 370 2.60 10.84 -5.58
CA ASP A 370 1.70 10.97 -6.73
C ASP A 370 0.25 10.97 -6.31
N ALA A 371 -0.46 12.04 -6.66
CA ALA A 371 -1.87 12.23 -6.32
C ALA A 371 -2.13 12.02 -4.83
N SER A 372 -1.25 12.50 -3.95
CA SER A 372 -1.46 12.47 -2.51
C SER A 372 -2.13 13.75 -2.02
N PHE A 373 -2.52 13.76 -0.74
CA PHE A 373 -3.31 14.82 -0.13
C PHE A 373 -2.92 15.04 1.33
N ASP A 374 -3.34 16.17 1.89
CA ASP A 374 -2.98 16.61 3.24
C ASP A 374 -4.03 16.26 4.32
N ASP A 375 -5.30 16.11 3.94
CA ASP A 375 -6.40 15.71 4.83
C ASP A 375 -7.33 14.67 4.16
N LEU A 376 -7.65 13.61 4.89
CA LEU A 376 -8.54 12.53 4.45
C LEU A 376 -10.02 12.89 4.61
N VAL A 377 -10.36 13.86 5.46
CA VAL A 377 -11.75 14.22 5.75
C VAL A 377 -12.53 14.64 4.50
N PRO A 378 -12.00 15.51 3.61
CA PRO A 378 -12.69 15.86 2.37
C PRO A 378 -13.00 14.65 1.48
N LEU A 379 -12.05 13.71 1.37
CA LEU A 379 -12.23 12.49 0.59
C LEU A 379 -13.31 11.59 1.20
N ALA A 380 -13.26 11.37 2.52
CA ALA A 380 -14.25 10.57 3.21
C ALA A 380 -15.68 11.15 3.08
N LEU A 381 -15.83 12.47 3.14
CA LEU A 381 -17.13 13.13 2.97
C LEU A 381 -17.70 12.98 1.57
N LYS A 382 -16.85 12.89 0.54
CA LYS A 382 -17.26 12.67 -0.86
C LYS A 382 -17.77 11.25 -1.12
N VAL A 383 -17.23 10.26 -0.40
CA VAL A 383 -17.54 8.84 -0.61
C VAL A 383 -18.66 8.34 0.32
N MET A 384 -18.87 8.97 1.48
CA MET A 384 -19.90 8.56 2.42
C MET A 384 -21.31 8.98 1.96
N PRO A 385 -22.35 8.14 2.16
CA PRO A 385 -23.74 8.53 1.93
C PRO A 385 -24.13 9.78 2.73
N GLU A 386 -24.95 10.66 2.15
CA GLU A 386 -25.38 11.91 2.80
C GLU A 386 -26.05 11.68 4.16
N SER A 387 -26.77 10.56 4.32
CA SER A 387 -27.39 10.16 5.59
C SER A 387 -26.38 9.90 6.72
N CYS A 388 -25.13 9.54 6.37
CA CYS A 388 -24.01 9.34 7.28
C CYS A 388 -23.14 10.60 7.47
N SER A 389 -23.36 11.67 6.68
CA SER A 389 -22.58 12.91 6.75
C SER A 389 -22.67 13.62 8.11
N LYS A 390 -23.71 13.36 8.91
CA LYS A 390 -23.87 13.86 10.29
C LYS A 390 -22.86 13.26 11.27
N TRP A 391 -22.10 12.25 10.85
CA TRP A 391 -21.17 11.48 11.69
C TRP A 391 -19.71 11.85 11.39
N LYS A 392 -19.44 13.08 10.94
CA LYS A 392 -18.09 13.63 10.65
C LYS A 392 -17.02 13.30 11.72
N PRO A 393 -17.31 13.33 13.03
CA PRO A 393 -16.32 12.96 14.05
C PRO A 393 -15.86 11.51 13.96
N SER A 394 -16.70 10.61 13.45
CA SER A 394 -16.43 9.16 13.35
C SER A 394 -15.37 8.84 12.30
N VAL A 395 -15.20 9.69 11.26
CA VAL A 395 -14.13 9.51 10.26
C VAL A 395 -12.74 9.70 10.91
N ARG A 396 -12.61 10.72 11.77
CA ARG A 396 -11.37 10.95 12.56
C ARG A 396 -11.11 9.82 13.57
N VAL A 397 -12.15 9.11 14.00
CA VAL A 397 -12.02 7.93 14.88
C VAL A 397 -11.48 6.71 14.11
N VAL A 398 -11.79 6.56 12.82
CA VAL A 398 -11.26 5.44 12.01
C VAL A 398 -9.78 5.62 11.66
N GLN A 399 -9.31 6.87 11.54
CA GLN A 399 -7.95 7.19 11.10
C GLN A 399 -7.33 8.34 11.90
N PRO A 400 -6.61 8.03 12.99
CA PRO A 400 -5.73 8.99 13.67
C PRO A 400 -4.35 9.13 13.00
N PHE A 401 -4.22 8.95 11.67
CA PHE A 401 -2.94 9.32 11.06
C PHE A 401 -2.67 10.80 11.36
N PRO A 402 -1.46 11.18 11.81
CA PRO A 402 -1.07 12.57 11.67
C PRO A 402 -1.25 12.92 10.19
N PRO A 403 -1.86 14.07 9.86
CA PRO A 403 -1.97 14.47 8.48
C PRO A 403 -0.55 14.45 7.86
N PRO A 404 -0.37 14.14 6.56
CA PRO A 404 0.95 14.02 5.96
C PRO A 404 1.86 15.23 6.20
N PRO A 405 1.36 16.49 6.33
CA PRO A 405 2.18 17.64 6.63
C PRO A 405 3.10 17.50 7.87
N PRO A 406 2.65 17.19 9.11
CA PRO A 406 3.55 16.97 10.24
C PRO A 406 4.72 16.01 9.97
N SER A 407 4.46 14.83 9.40
CA SER A 407 5.49 13.83 9.11
C SER A 407 6.39 14.25 7.94
N LEU A 408 5.78 14.80 6.88
CA LEU A 408 6.49 15.31 5.71
C LEU A 408 7.43 16.47 6.06
N CYS A 409 6.98 17.35 6.95
CA CYS A 409 7.73 18.51 7.40
C CYS A 409 8.97 18.13 8.23
N THR A 410 8.97 16.97 8.90
CA THR A 410 10.16 16.47 9.61
C THR A 410 11.24 15.89 8.68
N TYR A 411 10.85 15.46 7.48
CA TYR A 411 11.79 14.89 6.53
C TYR A 411 12.60 15.97 5.82
N GLN A 412 13.93 15.85 5.90
CA GLN A 412 14.89 16.83 5.39
C GLN A 412 15.27 16.60 3.92
N GLY A 413 15.12 15.37 3.43
CA GLY A 413 15.58 15.00 2.09
C GLY A 413 14.69 15.47 0.94
N PRO A 414 15.02 15.08 -0.30
CA PRO A 414 14.31 15.51 -1.52
C PRO A 414 12.85 15.02 -1.59
N VAL A 415 11.92 15.89 -1.97
CA VAL A 415 10.48 15.60 -2.11
C VAL A 415 9.97 16.06 -3.47
N LEU A 416 9.26 15.18 -4.18
CA LEU A 416 8.53 15.50 -5.41
C LEU A 416 7.05 15.18 -5.23
N LEU A 417 6.20 16.16 -5.49
CA LEU A 417 4.76 16.02 -5.56
C LEU A 417 4.35 15.95 -7.03
N VAL A 418 3.60 14.91 -7.42
CA VAL A 418 2.98 14.80 -8.73
C VAL A 418 1.49 15.09 -8.58
N ARG A 419 1.06 16.25 -9.11
CA ARG A 419 -0.34 16.69 -9.10
C ARG A 419 -1.02 16.29 -10.40
N ARG A 420 -2.12 15.57 -10.29
CA ARG A 420 -2.96 15.17 -11.42
C ARG A 420 -3.96 16.28 -11.75
N THR A 421 -3.91 16.82 -12.96
CA THR A 421 -4.73 18.00 -13.31
C THR A 421 -6.18 17.65 -13.65
N LYS A 422 -6.49 16.38 -13.94
CA LYS A 422 -7.86 15.89 -14.18
C LYS A 422 -8.33 14.95 -13.06
N ASP A 423 -7.79 15.13 -11.86
CA ASP A 423 -8.09 14.26 -10.72
C ASP A 423 -9.53 14.47 -10.22
N GLU A 424 -10.36 13.46 -10.43
CA GLU A 424 -11.75 13.44 -10.02
C GLU A 424 -11.94 13.08 -8.55
N ILE A 425 -10.87 12.73 -7.82
CA ILE A 425 -10.89 12.27 -6.42
C ILE A 425 -10.28 13.34 -5.50
N ILE A 426 -9.14 13.90 -5.89
CA ILE A 426 -8.27 14.81 -5.13
C ILE A 426 -8.14 16.14 -5.87
N THR A 427 -9.14 17.00 -5.71
CA THR A 427 -9.26 18.20 -6.56
C THR A 427 -8.47 19.41 -6.06
N THR A 428 -8.30 19.60 -4.75
CA THR A 428 -7.67 20.83 -4.18
C THR A 428 -6.63 20.58 -3.10
N THR A 429 -6.65 19.42 -2.45
CA THR A 429 -5.80 19.10 -1.29
C THR A 429 -4.32 18.87 -1.64
N GLY A 430 -4.00 18.55 -2.90
CA GLY A 430 -2.62 18.48 -3.38
C GLY A 430 -1.90 19.84 -3.38
N ASN A 431 -2.65 20.93 -3.60
CA ASN A 431 -2.12 22.30 -3.55
C ASN A 431 -1.73 22.67 -2.11
N ASP A 432 -2.60 22.33 -1.15
CA ASP A 432 -2.37 22.57 0.27
C ASP A 432 -1.17 21.80 0.80
N LEU A 433 -0.92 20.59 0.28
CA LEU A 433 0.25 19.80 0.62
C LEU A 433 1.57 20.50 0.22
N LEU A 434 1.64 21.04 -1.00
CA LEU A 434 2.81 21.81 -1.46
C LEU A 434 3.00 23.07 -0.61
N LEU A 435 1.93 23.83 -0.39
CA LEU A 435 1.99 25.07 0.39
C LEU A 435 2.52 24.80 1.80
N LYS A 436 2.01 23.77 2.48
CA LYS A 436 2.47 23.39 3.82
C LYS A 436 3.94 22.95 3.83
N LEU A 437 4.36 22.17 2.84
CA LEU A 437 5.76 21.76 2.68
C LEU A 437 6.68 22.97 2.55
N LEU A 438 6.36 23.88 1.63
CA LEU A 438 7.17 25.06 1.37
C LEU A 438 7.15 26.04 2.55
N GLN A 439 5.99 26.26 3.17
CA GLN A 439 5.86 27.12 4.36
C GLN A 439 6.69 26.62 5.53
N HIS A 440 6.79 25.29 5.68
CA HIS A 440 7.66 24.71 6.70
C HIS A 440 9.13 24.79 6.31
N ARG A 441 9.50 24.45 5.07
CA ARG A 441 10.91 24.42 4.64
C ARG A 441 11.52 25.80 4.43
N TYR A 442 10.72 26.79 4.04
CA TYR A 442 11.17 28.13 3.64
C TYR A 442 10.23 29.21 4.21
N PRO A 443 10.06 29.31 5.54
CA PRO A 443 9.01 30.12 6.16
C PRO A 443 9.10 31.61 5.79
N ARG A 444 10.32 32.14 5.60
CA ARG A 444 10.54 33.54 5.23
C ARG A 444 10.28 33.83 3.75
N VAL A 445 10.61 32.87 2.88
CA VAL A 445 10.31 32.94 1.43
C VAL A 445 8.81 32.82 1.20
N MET A 446 8.17 31.89 1.93
CA MET A 446 6.73 31.62 1.90
C MET A 446 5.91 32.49 2.87
N ALA A 447 6.46 33.65 3.24
CA ALA A 447 5.68 34.72 3.86
C ALA A 447 4.52 35.16 2.94
N GLU A 448 3.67 36.09 3.38
CA GLU A 448 2.41 36.46 2.73
C GLU A 448 2.52 36.64 1.20
N GLU A 449 3.51 37.40 0.72
CA GLU A 449 3.74 37.62 -0.71
C GLU A 449 4.13 36.35 -1.49
N GLY A 450 5.06 35.55 -0.97
CA GLY A 450 5.49 34.32 -1.63
C GLY A 450 4.37 33.28 -1.67
N ALA A 451 3.65 33.11 -0.55
CA ALA A 451 2.50 32.22 -0.49
C ALA A 451 1.36 32.67 -1.42
N ARG A 452 1.14 33.98 -1.59
CA ARG A 452 0.13 34.52 -2.51
C ARG A 452 0.44 34.16 -3.95
N VAL A 453 1.67 34.39 -4.39
CA VAL A 453 2.09 34.12 -5.78
C VAL A 453 2.13 32.62 -6.09
N VAL A 454 2.51 31.78 -5.13
CA VAL A 454 2.43 30.32 -5.30
C VAL A 454 0.97 29.87 -5.42
N ARG A 455 0.02 30.46 -4.68
CA ARG A 455 -1.41 30.16 -4.84
C ARG A 455 -1.92 30.56 -6.22
N GLU A 456 -1.58 31.75 -6.68
CA GLU A 456 -1.92 32.21 -8.04
C GLU A 456 -1.41 31.24 -9.11
N TRP A 457 -0.16 30.78 -8.99
CA TRP A 457 0.39 29.77 -9.88
C TRP A 457 -0.33 28.41 -9.77
N LEU A 458 -0.74 28.00 -8.57
CA LEU A 458 -1.47 26.75 -8.35
C LEU A 458 -2.92 26.78 -8.89
N GLU A 459 -3.52 27.97 -8.98
CA GLU A 459 -4.87 28.20 -9.51
C GLU A 459 -4.92 28.21 -11.05
N ALA A 460 -3.76 28.30 -11.70
CA ALA A 460 -3.65 28.23 -13.15
C ALA A 460 -4.26 26.91 -13.69
N SER A 461 -5.10 27.05 -14.71
CA SER A 461 -5.88 25.95 -15.30
C SER A 461 -5.14 25.21 -16.42
N SER A 462 -4.01 25.76 -16.89
CA SER A 462 -3.23 25.19 -17.99
C SER A 462 -1.72 25.44 -17.83
N ALA A 463 -0.91 24.60 -18.47
CA ALA A 463 0.55 24.79 -18.51
C ALA A 463 0.98 26.13 -19.12
N VAL A 464 0.17 26.70 -20.02
CA VAL A 464 0.43 28.02 -20.64
C VAL A 464 0.21 29.14 -19.62
N GLU A 465 -0.85 29.05 -18.84
CA GLU A 465 -1.14 30.01 -17.77
C GLU A 465 -0.10 29.90 -16.65
N GLU A 466 0.28 28.68 -16.25
CA GLU A 466 1.38 28.44 -15.31
C GLU A 466 2.70 29.08 -15.78
N ALA A 467 3.04 28.92 -17.05
CA ALA A 467 4.23 29.54 -17.65
C ALA A 467 4.10 31.06 -17.75
N SER A 468 2.88 31.58 -17.94
CA SER A 468 2.61 33.01 -18.00
C SER A 468 2.81 33.66 -16.63
N VAL A 469 2.28 33.06 -15.56
CA VAL A 469 2.52 33.52 -14.17
C VAL A 469 4.02 33.47 -13.87
N TYR A 470 4.69 32.38 -14.22
CA TYR A 470 6.14 32.24 -14.00
C TYR A 470 6.97 33.29 -14.75
N SER A 471 6.54 33.68 -15.97
CA SER A 471 7.22 34.70 -16.76
C SER A 471 6.88 36.12 -16.29
N ALA A 472 5.66 36.35 -15.80
CA ALA A 472 5.21 37.65 -15.30
C ALA A 472 5.98 38.12 -14.06
N TYR A 473 6.48 37.17 -13.26
CA TYR A 473 7.35 37.44 -12.11
C TYR A 473 8.84 37.37 -12.46
N GLU A 474 9.21 37.32 -13.74
CA GLU A 474 10.60 37.38 -14.22
C GLU A 474 11.55 36.43 -13.48
N VAL A 475 11.09 35.20 -13.19
CA VAL A 475 11.84 34.25 -12.34
C VAL A 475 13.15 33.82 -13.00
N ASP A 476 14.27 34.35 -12.50
CA ASP A 476 15.61 33.97 -12.91
C ASP A 476 16.06 32.70 -12.16
N GLN A 477 16.22 31.60 -12.92
CA GLN A 477 16.61 30.31 -12.36
C GLN A 477 18.05 30.28 -11.84
N ASP A 478 18.97 30.94 -12.54
CA ASP A 478 20.39 30.94 -12.18
C ASP A 478 20.61 31.79 -10.94
N TRP A 479 19.91 32.92 -10.85
CA TRP A 479 19.85 33.73 -9.63
C TRP A 479 19.29 32.92 -8.45
N CYS A 480 18.14 32.24 -8.62
CA CYS A 480 17.54 31.42 -7.55
C CYS A 480 18.50 30.33 -7.06
N LEU A 481 19.17 29.62 -7.97
CA LEU A 481 20.15 28.59 -7.63
C LEU A 481 21.36 29.16 -6.88
N SER A 482 21.89 30.31 -7.33
CA SER A 482 22.99 31.00 -6.68
C SER A 482 22.62 31.46 -5.25
N VAL A 483 21.42 32.01 -5.08
CA VAL A 483 20.88 32.44 -3.79
C VAL A 483 20.73 31.28 -2.82
N LEU A 484 20.24 30.13 -3.28
CA LEU A 484 20.08 28.93 -2.45
C LEU A 484 21.44 28.29 -2.12
N SER A 485 22.33 28.16 -3.10
CA SER A 485 23.65 27.55 -2.92
C SER A 485 24.54 28.38 -1.98
N SER A 486 24.51 29.71 -2.11
CA SER A 486 25.23 30.61 -1.21
C SER A 486 24.74 30.49 0.24
N TYR A 487 23.42 30.43 0.44
CA TYR A 487 22.87 30.24 1.77
C TYR A 487 23.23 28.87 2.37
N GLN A 488 23.16 27.80 1.56
CA GLN A 488 23.53 26.45 1.99
C GLN A 488 25.01 26.36 2.38
N ALA A 489 25.89 27.08 1.67
CA ALA A 489 27.31 27.15 2.00
C ALA A 489 27.58 27.88 3.32
N GLU A 490 26.77 28.89 3.65
CA GLU A 490 26.94 29.72 4.85
C GLU A 490 26.30 29.10 6.11
N HIS A 491 25.12 28.50 5.99
CA HIS A 491 24.30 28.04 7.12
C HIS A 491 24.11 26.52 7.18
N GLY A 492 24.63 25.78 6.19
CA GLY A 492 24.42 24.34 6.03
C GLY A 492 23.14 24.00 5.26
N GLY A 493 22.91 22.70 5.03
CA GLY A 493 21.76 22.17 4.26
C GLY A 493 20.53 21.79 5.08
N ALA A 494 20.51 22.10 6.38
CA ALA A 494 19.38 21.74 7.23
C ALA A 494 18.18 22.69 7.00
N LEU A 495 16.97 22.14 6.94
CA LEU A 495 15.71 22.88 6.86
C LEU A 495 15.09 23.01 8.26
N PRO A 496 14.41 24.12 8.58
CA PRO A 496 13.99 25.21 7.69
C PRO A 496 15.09 26.20 7.31
N LEU A 497 14.96 26.77 6.10
CA LEU A 497 15.79 27.87 5.59
C LEU A 497 15.20 29.23 6.00
N GLU A 498 15.78 29.88 7.00
CA GLU A 498 15.30 31.14 7.54
C GLU A 498 16.16 32.32 7.02
N ARG A 499 15.86 32.76 5.80
CA ARG A 499 16.55 33.88 5.17
C ARG A 499 15.75 35.19 5.31
N ASP A 500 16.28 36.15 6.08
CA ASP A 500 15.58 37.40 6.41
C ASP A 500 15.91 38.58 5.46
N ASP A 501 17.04 38.53 4.75
CA ASP A 501 17.64 39.60 3.95
C ASP A 501 17.14 39.68 2.49
N MET A 502 15.93 39.21 2.19
CA MET A 502 15.40 39.23 0.83
C MET A 502 14.37 40.33 0.58
N THR A 503 14.51 40.99 -0.56
CA THR A 503 13.50 41.92 -1.10
C THR A 503 12.19 41.17 -1.39
N PRO A 504 11.02 41.86 -1.36
CA PRO A 504 9.75 41.24 -1.70
C PRO A 504 9.73 40.59 -3.09
N GLU A 505 10.43 41.20 -4.06
CA GLU A 505 10.57 40.67 -5.41
C GLU A 505 11.35 39.35 -5.43
N GLY A 506 12.51 39.32 -4.78
CA GLY A 506 13.31 38.09 -4.67
C GLY A 506 12.54 36.96 -3.98
N ARG A 507 11.69 37.26 -2.98
CA ARG A 507 10.85 36.25 -2.30
C ARG A 507 9.84 35.62 -3.24
N ARG A 508 9.18 36.42 -4.08
CA ARG A 508 8.22 35.92 -5.07
C ARG A 508 8.89 35.00 -6.09
N GLN A 509 10.03 35.43 -6.63
CA GLN A 509 10.78 34.63 -7.60
C GLN A 509 11.23 33.30 -7.00
N LEU A 510 11.83 33.34 -5.80
CA LEU A 510 12.31 32.14 -5.14
C LEU A 510 11.17 31.20 -4.73
N ALA A 511 10.02 31.73 -4.29
CA ALA A 511 8.85 30.93 -3.95
C ALA A 511 8.31 30.16 -5.17
N LEU A 512 8.18 30.83 -6.33
CA LEU A 512 7.77 30.20 -7.59
C LEU A 512 8.78 29.17 -8.09
N PHE A 513 10.07 29.50 -8.01
CA PHE A 513 11.14 28.57 -8.35
C PHE A 513 11.04 27.28 -7.54
N LEU A 514 10.95 27.40 -6.21
CA LEU A 514 10.83 26.25 -5.30
C LEU A 514 9.55 25.45 -5.53
N ALA A 515 8.42 26.12 -5.76
CA ALA A 515 7.16 25.46 -6.12
C ALA A 515 7.30 24.60 -7.37
N ARG A 516 7.93 25.12 -8.43
CA ARG A 516 8.18 24.38 -9.67
C ARG A 516 9.18 23.24 -9.52
N LYS A 517 10.10 23.29 -8.54
CA LYS A 517 11.04 22.20 -8.25
C LYS A 517 10.42 21.07 -7.45
N HIS A 518 9.41 21.36 -6.61
CA HIS A 518 8.76 20.37 -5.76
C HIS A 518 7.41 19.86 -6.29
N LEU A 519 6.79 20.54 -7.25
CA LEU A 519 5.53 20.11 -7.87
C LEU A 519 5.71 19.87 -9.37
N ARG A 520 5.19 18.73 -9.84
CA ARG A 520 5.02 18.45 -11.26
C ARG A 520 3.55 18.17 -11.57
N ASN A 521 3.04 18.86 -12.58
CA ASN A 521 1.71 18.57 -13.13
C ASN A 521 1.76 17.40 -14.11
N PHE A 522 0.76 16.53 -14.02
CA PHE A 522 0.55 15.40 -14.92
C PHE A 522 -0.91 15.37 -15.36
N GLU A 523 -1.15 15.41 -16.67
CA GLU A 523 -2.50 15.47 -17.22
C GLU A 523 -3.13 14.08 -17.29
N ALA A 524 -3.77 13.67 -16.19
CA ALA A 524 -4.46 12.38 -16.11
C ALA A 524 -5.54 12.37 -15.02
N THR A 525 -6.45 11.39 -15.10
CA THR A 525 -7.41 11.06 -14.04
C THR A 525 -6.71 10.34 -12.87
N HIS A 526 -7.39 10.19 -11.74
CA HIS A 526 -6.79 9.68 -10.50
C HIS A 526 -6.17 8.28 -10.66
N CYS A 527 -6.90 7.36 -11.30
CA CYS A 527 -6.52 5.95 -11.43
C CYS A 527 -5.68 5.63 -12.68
N THR A 528 -5.31 6.61 -13.49
CA THR A 528 -4.44 6.38 -14.66
C THR A 528 -3.01 6.07 -14.18
N PRO A 529 -2.36 4.96 -14.56
CA PRO A 529 -0.98 4.71 -14.15
C PRO A 529 -0.03 5.83 -14.58
N LEU A 530 0.89 6.22 -13.70
CA LEU A 530 1.94 7.18 -14.05
C LEU A 530 2.91 6.50 -15.03
N PRO A 531 3.16 7.03 -16.23
CA PRO A 531 4.11 6.41 -17.16
C PRO A 531 5.54 6.52 -16.63
N HIS A 532 6.39 5.55 -16.96
CA HIS A 532 7.80 5.52 -16.53
C HIS A 532 8.57 6.80 -16.92
N SER A 533 8.24 7.41 -18.07
CA SER A 533 8.84 8.69 -18.52
C SER A 533 8.47 9.90 -17.63
N ALA A 534 7.38 9.79 -16.87
CA ALA A 534 6.95 10.79 -15.91
C ALA A 534 7.51 10.55 -14.49
N PHE A 535 8.01 9.34 -14.19
CA PHE A 535 8.70 9.07 -12.95
C PHE A 535 10.09 9.73 -12.95
N ARG A 536 10.32 10.63 -11.99
CA ARG A 536 11.59 11.33 -11.84
C ARG A 536 11.97 11.40 -10.37
N LEU A 537 13.26 11.32 -10.09
CA LEU A 537 13.76 11.61 -8.75
C LEU A 537 13.53 13.10 -8.44
N PRO A 538 13.21 13.45 -7.19
CA PRO A 538 13.05 14.84 -6.79
C PRO A 538 14.32 15.66 -6.99
N TRP A 539 14.13 16.96 -7.16
CA TRP A 539 15.24 17.90 -7.20
C TRP A 539 15.95 17.98 -5.85
N HIS A 540 17.29 17.97 -5.90
CA HIS A 540 18.20 18.27 -4.79
C HIS A 540 19.07 19.46 -5.22
N LEU A 541 19.33 20.37 -4.29
CA LEU A 541 20.16 21.56 -4.51
C LEU A 541 21.64 21.20 -4.71
#